data_AF-G5AG58-F1
#
_entry.id   AF-G5AG58-F1
#
_cell.length_a   1.000
_cell.length_b   1.000
_cell.length_c   1.000
_cell.angle_alpha   90.00
_cell.angle_beta   90.00
_cell.angle_gamma   90.00
#
_symmetry.space_group_name_H-M   'P 1'
#
loop_
_entity.id
_entity.type
_entity.pdbx_description
1 polymer ?
#
loop_
_entity_poly.entity_id
_entity_poly.type
_entity_poly.pdbx_seq_one_letter_code
_entity_poly.pdbx_strand_id
1 'polypeptide(L)' 'IEGRPIDKNLVSLPENLFDDMYRLAYLHLAVHQNLRHLPRMDGLTNLKSFTLAVMMSLQYVPRLDKLTK' A
#
# COMPACT_ATOMS: atom_id res chain seq x y z
N ILE A 1 8.80 -0.54 -1.73
CA ILE A 1 9.31 -0.64 -0.34
C ILE A 1 9.26 -2.11 0.04
N GLU A 2 10.39 -2.64 0.48
CA GLU A 2 10.50 -4.03 0.88
C GLU A 2 10.84 -4.11 2.36
N GLY A 3 10.17 -5.01 3.08
CA GLY A 3 10.44 -5.34 4.46
C GLY A 3 11.29 -6.59 4.63
N ARG A 4 11.27 -7.13 5.84
CA ARG A 4 11.80 -8.45 6.18
C ARG A 4 10.80 -9.23 7.02
N PRO A 5 10.81 -10.57 6.97
CA PRO A 5 9.81 -11.40 7.65
C PRO A 5 9.73 -11.25 9.18
N ILE A 6 10.77 -10.69 9.84
CA ILE A 6 10.92 -10.80 11.30
C ILE A 6 11.03 -9.43 12.00
N ASP A 7 11.99 -8.58 11.63
CA ASP A 7 12.39 -7.41 12.43
C ASP A 7 12.15 -6.06 11.73
N LYS A 8 12.04 -6.06 10.40
CA LYS A 8 11.92 -4.85 9.58
C LYS A 8 10.73 -4.94 8.64
N ASN A 9 9.54 -5.11 9.20
CA ASN A 9 8.30 -4.97 8.47
C ASN A 9 7.45 -3.82 9.01
N LEU A 10 6.61 -3.29 8.13
CA LEU A 10 5.58 -2.36 8.54
C LEU A 10 4.51 -3.13 9.32
N VAL A 11 4.06 -2.54 10.41
CA VAL A 11 2.97 -3.07 11.24
C VAL A 11 1.70 -2.23 11.05
N SER A 12 1.88 -0.94 10.82
CA SER A 12 0.81 0.02 10.54
C SER A 12 1.30 1.10 9.58
N LEU A 13 0.37 1.73 8.87
CA LEU A 13 0.58 2.93 8.08
C LEU A 13 -0.50 3.96 8.44
N PRO A 14 -0.20 5.27 8.40
CA PRO A 14 -1.20 6.31 8.61
C PRO A 14 -2.29 6.26 7.52
N GLU A 15 -3.56 6.41 7.89
CA GLU A 15 -4.69 6.34 6.94
C GLU A 15 -4.63 7.39 5.82
N ASN A 16 -4.00 8.53 6.08
CA ASN A 16 -3.83 9.66 5.15
C ASN A 16 -2.50 9.64 4.39
N LEU A 17 -1.74 8.54 4.44
CA LEU A 17 -0.40 8.48 3.86
C LEU A 17 -0.36 8.86 2.37
N PHE A 18 -1.43 8.57 1.63
CA PHE A 18 -1.46 8.72 0.18
C PHE A 18 -2.25 9.92 -0.31
N ASP A 19 -2.81 10.76 0.57
CA ASP A 19 -3.76 11.82 0.22
C ASP A 19 -3.18 12.81 -0.81
N ASP A 20 -1.91 13.18 -0.65
CA ASP A 20 -1.22 14.15 -1.53
C ASP A 20 -0.28 13.50 -2.55
N MET A 21 -0.39 12.18 -2.77
CA MET A 21 0.49 11.43 -3.68
C MET A 21 -0.05 11.32 -5.11
N TYR A 22 -0.73 12.36 -5.61
CA TYR A 22 -1.37 12.40 -6.93
C TYR A 22 -0.43 12.19 -8.13
N ARG A 23 0.90 12.29 -7.93
CA ARG A 23 1.91 12.00 -8.97
C ARG A 23 2.41 10.56 -8.96
N LEU A 24 2.14 9.80 -7.90
CA LEU A 24 2.70 8.46 -7.73
C LEU A 24 2.11 7.50 -8.78
N ALA A 25 2.97 7.02 -9.68
CA ALA A 25 2.58 6.12 -10.76
C ALA A 25 2.80 4.63 -10.42
N TYR A 26 3.71 4.32 -9.50
CA TYR A 26 4.10 2.95 -9.17
C TYR A 26 4.19 2.78 -7.66
N LEU A 27 3.41 1.85 -7.11
CA LEU A 27 3.47 1.46 -5.71
C LEU A 27 3.77 -0.04 -5.60
N HIS A 28 4.93 -0.36 -5.03
CA HIS A 28 5.33 -1.72 -4.72
C HIS A 28 5.54 -1.85 -3.21
N LEU A 29 4.83 -2.78 -2.58
CA LEU A 29 5.03 -3.15 -1.18
C LEU A 29 5.29 -4.65 -1.09
N ALA A 30 6.39 -5.04 -0.46
CA ALA A 30 6.73 -6.44 -0.31
C ALA A 30 7.28 -6.80 1.07
N VAL A 31 7.08 -8.06 1.46
CA VAL A 31 7.66 -8.67 2.67
C VAL A 31 7.26 -7.93 3.96
N HIS A 32 6.06 -7.35 3.99
CA HIS A 32 5.48 -6.74 5.18
C HIS A 32 4.45 -7.67 5.82
N GLN A 33 4.95 -8.77 6.39
CA GLN A 33 4.11 -9.87 6.88
C GLN A 33 3.22 -9.50 8.07
N ASN A 34 3.55 -8.45 8.82
CA ASN A 34 2.77 -7.98 9.97
C ASN A 34 1.79 -6.84 9.62
N LEU A 35 1.82 -6.31 8.39
CA LEU A 35 0.93 -5.21 8.00
C LEU A 35 -0.47 -5.76 7.68
N ARG A 36 -1.46 -5.35 8.48
CA ARG A 36 -2.84 -5.86 8.36
C ARG A 36 -3.73 -5.08 7.42
N HIS A 37 -3.45 -3.79 7.27
CA HIS A 37 -4.27 -2.85 6.52
C HIS A 37 -3.40 -1.90 5.71
N LEU A 38 -3.89 -1.50 4.55
CA LEU A 38 -3.32 -0.43 3.76
C LEU A 38 -4.17 0.84 3.95
N PRO A 39 -3.55 2.03 3.91
CA PRO A 39 -4.26 3.30 3.93
C PRO A 39 -5.23 3.45 2.77
N ARG A 40 -6.13 4.43 2.86
CA ARG A 40 -6.97 4.84 1.73
C ARG A 40 -6.10 5.26 0.55
N MET A 41 -6.54 4.89 -0.65
CA MET A 41 -5.80 5.14 -1.89
C MET A 41 -6.40 6.28 -2.72
N ASP A 42 -7.28 7.09 -2.13
CA ASP A 42 -8.07 8.12 -2.83
C ASP A 42 -7.19 9.20 -3.48
N GLY A 43 -6.02 9.51 -2.90
CA GLY A 43 -5.06 10.46 -3.45
C GLY A 43 -4.17 9.90 -4.57
N LEU A 44 -4.19 8.58 -4.84
CA LEU A 44 -3.33 7.93 -5.85
C LEU A 44 -3.94 7.97 -7.26
N THR A 45 -4.43 9.13 -7.69
CA THR A 45 -5.18 9.29 -8.94
C THR A 45 -4.38 8.93 -10.20
N ASN A 46 -3.05 9.07 -10.17
CA ASN A 46 -2.17 8.71 -11.30
C ASN A 46 -1.55 7.30 -11.20
N LEU A 47 -2.04 6.43 -10.30
CA LEU A 47 -1.43 5.12 -10.10
C LEU A 47 -1.63 4.21 -11.32
N LYS A 48 -0.52 3.77 -11.92
CA LYS A 48 -0.49 2.90 -13.09
C LYS A 48 -0.16 1.46 -12.74
N SER A 49 0.57 1.24 -11.65
CA SER A 49 0.87 -0.10 -11.15
C SER A 49 0.83 -0.14 -9.63
N PHE A 50 0.17 -1.18 -9.13
CA PHE A 50 0.12 -1.49 -7.72
C PHE A 50 0.46 -2.96 -7.53
N THR A 51 1.52 -3.25 -6.77
CA THR A 51 2.01 -4.61 -6.54
C THR A 51 2.20 -4.87 -5.05
N LEU A 52 1.64 -5.98 -4.61
CA LEU A 52 1.77 -6.51 -3.26
C LEU A 52 2.40 -7.90 -3.32
N ALA A 53 3.49 -8.12 -2.58
CA ALA A 53 4.16 -9.42 -2.54
C ALA A 53 4.47 -9.83 -1.10
N VAL A 54 4.17 -11.08 -0.73
CA VAL A 54 4.48 -11.61 0.63
C VAL A 54 3.86 -10.73 1.74
N MET A 55 2.55 -10.49 1.65
CA MET A 55 1.75 -9.66 2.58
C MET A 55 0.84 -10.54 3.46
N MET A 56 1.43 -11.46 4.23
CA MET A 56 0.73 -12.60 4.84
C MET A 56 -0.43 -12.23 5.80
N SER A 57 -0.34 -11.09 6.50
CA SER A 57 -1.39 -10.65 7.44
C SER A 57 -2.39 -9.65 6.83
N LEU A 58 -2.26 -9.29 5.56
CA LEU A 58 -3.13 -8.30 4.94
C LEU A 58 -4.57 -8.83 4.84
N GLN A 59 -5.51 -8.14 5.49
CA GLN A 59 -6.88 -8.63 5.62
C GLN A 59 -7.75 -8.27 4.41
N TYR A 60 -7.57 -7.07 3.87
CA TYR A 60 -8.30 -6.58 2.72
C TYR A 60 -7.45 -5.59 1.92
N VAL A 61 -7.78 -5.47 0.64
CA VAL A 61 -7.29 -4.39 -0.23
C VAL A 61 -8.26 -3.21 -0.09
N PRO A 62 -7.77 -1.96 0.07
CA PRO A 62 -8.62 -0.78 0.13
C PRO A 62 -9.38 -0.59 -1.20
N ARG A 63 -10.43 0.23 -1.17
CA ARG A 63 -11.20 0.52 -2.38
C ARG A 63 -10.31 1.20 -3.43
N LEU A 64 -10.46 0.77 -4.68
CA LEU A 64 -9.66 1.24 -5.81
C LEU A 64 -10.48 2.07 -6.81
N ASP A 65 -11.72 2.41 -6.46
CA ASP A 65 -12.68 3.14 -7.31
C ASP A 65 -12.25 4.57 -7.64
N LYS A 66 -11.32 5.13 -6.87
CA LYS A 66 -10.72 6.46 -7.10
C LYS A 66 -9.46 6.43 -7.97
N LEU A 67 -8.95 5.25 -8.32
CA LEU A 67 -7.83 5.12 -9.24
C LEU A 67 -8.31 5.39 -10.66
N THR A 68 -7.97 6.55 -11.22
CA THR A 68 -8.36 6.91 -12.59
C THR A 68 -7.48 6.21 -13.63
N LYS A 69 -8.04 5.82 -14.77
CA LYS A 69 -7.33 5.16 -15.87
C LYS A 69 -6.31 6.10 -16.55
#